data_AF-A0AAV2S994-F1
#
_entry.id   AF-A0AAV2S994-F1
#
_cell.length_a   1.000
_cell.length_b   1.000
_cell.length_c   1.000
_cell.angle_alpha   90.00
_cell.angle_beta   90.00
_cell.angle_gamma   90.00
#
_symmetry.space_group_name_H-M   'P 1'
#
loop_
_entity.id
_entity.type
_entity.pdbx_description
1 polymer ?
#
loop_
_entity_poly.entity_id
_entity_poly.type
_entity_poly.pdbx_seq_one_letter_code
_entity_poly.pdbx_strand_id
1 'polypeptide(L)'
;VSTIKMVEPAIAEVTTHFMWVDYAIFSILLMVSLTVGILAGRKGWKKGSTREFLTGSRNMNPVAVALSLMGGVVSAISVLGNSTEMYLHGTQLWMNLIGCCWGSLIVAFLILPVLYPLELISMYEYLLLRFKSRTLQKIGSMSQMLNMTMYLGVCLYAPSLTLASVTDLSLWACICGLGVLCSIYITC
;
A
#
# COMPACT_ATOMS: atom_id res chain seq x y z
N VAL A 1 5.27 26.06 -11.92
CA VAL A 1 4.15 26.99 -12.26
C VAL A 1 3.46 26.60 -13.57
N SER A 2 4.19 26.19 -14.62
CA SER A 2 3.61 25.69 -15.88
C SER A 2 2.88 24.35 -15.75
N THR A 3 3.32 23.45 -14.86
CA THR A 3 2.66 22.16 -14.58
C THR A 3 1.35 22.31 -13.80
N ILE A 4 1.18 23.38 -13.01
CA ILE A 4 -0.06 23.64 -12.25
C ILE A 4 -1.19 24.07 -13.20
N LYS A 5 -0.86 24.89 -14.22
CA LYS A 5 -1.82 25.34 -15.24
C LYS A 5 -2.35 24.24 -16.17
N MET A 6 -1.66 23.09 -16.27
CA MET A 6 -2.13 21.93 -17.06
C MET A 6 -3.05 21.00 -16.24
N VAL A 7 -3.06 21.14 -14.91
CA VAL A 7 -3.91 20.37 -14.01
C VAL A 7 -5.27 21.05 -13.82
N GLU A 8 -5.32 22.38 -13.83
CA GLU A 8 -6.57 23.16 -13.76
C GLU A 8 -7.66 22.77 -14.78
N PRO A 9 -7.37 22.57 -16.09
CA PRO A 9 -8.40 22.13 -17.05
C PRO A 9 -8.78 20.65 -16.92
N ALA A 10 -7.88 19.79 -16.43
CA ALA A 10 -8.19 18.36 -16.20
C ALA A 10 -9.08 18.14 -14.97
N ILE A 11 -8.96 19.00 -13.94
CA ILE A 11 -9.89 19.02 -12.80
C ILE A 11 -11.26 19.58 -13.22
N ALA A 12 -11.29 20.55 -14.16
CA ALA A 12 -12.51 21.19 -14.63
C ALA A 12 -13.36 20.33 -15.60
N GLU A 13 -12.82 19.28 -16.23
CA GLU A 13 -13.64 18.31 -16.98
C GLU A 13 -14.27 17.23 -16.07
N VAL A 14 -13.63 16.91 -14.93
CA VAL A 14 -14.19 16.01 -13.90
C VAL A 14 -15.35 16.66 -13.14
N THR A 15 -15.50 17.99 -13.23
CA THR A 15 -16.70 18.72 -12.77
C THR A 15 -17.90 18.61 -13.72
N THR A 16 -18.03 17.51 -14.46
CA THR A 16 -19.30 17.13 -15.09
C THR A 16 -20.06 16.23 -14.11
N HIS A 17 -20.81 16.86 -13.19
CA HIS A 17 -21.83 16.27 -12.31
C HIS A 17 -21.66 14.77 -12.02
N PHE A 18 -21.06 14.42 -10.88
CA PHE A 18 -21.10 13.05 -10.35
C PHE A 18 -22.53 12.52 -10.46
N MET A 19 -22.73 11.50 -11.30
CA MET A 19 -24.05 10.92 -11.46
C MET A 19 -24.38 10.15 -10.18
N TRP A 20 -25.66 9.97 -9.89
CA TRP A 20 -26.08 9.14 -8.74
C TRP A 20 -25.43 7.74 -8.77
N VAL A 21 -25.08 7.26 -9.97
CA VAL A 21 -24.35 6.01 -10.23
C VAL A 21 -22.94 6.04 -9.61
N ASP A 22 -22.22 7.15 -9.70
CA ASP A 22 -20.85 7.25 -9.17
C ASP A 22 -20.85 7.22 -7.63
N TYR A 23 -21.82 7.87 -7.00
CA TYR A 23 -22.05 7.75 -5.56
C TYR A 23 -22.46 6.34 -5.14
N ALA A 24 -23.29 5.65 -5.94
CA ALA A 24 -23.66 4.26 -5.70
C ALA A 24 -22.45 3.33 -5.78
N ILE A 25 -21.59 3.48 -6.79
CA ILE A 25 -20.37 2.68 -6.94
C ILE A 25 -19.40 2.96 -5.77
N PHE A 26 -19.20 4.23 -5.41
CA PHE A 26 -18.32 4.62 -4.31
C PHE A 26 -18.79 4.03 -2.96
N SER A 27 -20.08 4.13 -2.66
CA SER A 27 -20.65 3.57 -1.43
C SER A 27 -20.60 2.04 -1.39
N ILE A 28 -20.86 1.36 -2.51
CA ILE A 28 -20.71 -0.11 -2.61
C ILE A 28 -19.25 -0.51 -2.40
N LEU A 29 -18.30 0.20 -3.00
CA LEU A 29 -16.88 -0.10 -2.87
C LEU A 29 -16.38 0.06 -1.42
N LEU A 30 -16.85 1.09 -0.72
CA LEU A 30 -16.57 1.27 0.71
C LEU A 30 -17.19 0.14 1.54
N MET A 31 -18.45 -0.22 1.26
CA MET A 31 -19.16 -1.30 1.96
C MET A 31 -18.48 -2.65 1.77
N VAL A 32 -18.07 -2.98 0.54
CA VAL A 32 -17.34 -4.23 0.23
C VAL A 32 -15.99 -4.24 0.95
N SER A 33 -15.25 -3.13 0.93
CA SER A 33 -13.95 -3.03 1.62
C SER A 33 -14.10 -3.23 3.12
N LEU A 34 -15.10 -2.61 3.74
CA LEU A 34 -15.41 -2.76 5.17
C LEU A 34 -15.83 -4.21 5.49
N THR A 35 -16.64 -4.81 4.62
CA THR A 35 -17.14 -6.18 4.80
C THR A 35 -15.99 -7.19 4.71
N VAL A 36 -15.06 -7.02 3.77
CA VAL A 36 -13.88 -7.89 3.65
C VAL A 36 -12.99 -7.77 4.88
N GLY A 37 -12.72 -6.56 5.36
CA GLY A 37 -11.97 -6.35 6.62
C GLY A 37 -12.65 -7.03 7.80
N ILE A 38 -13.93 -6.73 8.06
CA ILE A 38 -14.68 -7.33 9.18
C ILE A 38 -14.73 -8.88 9.09
N LEU A 39 -14.92 -9.45 7.89
CA LEU A 39 -14.92 -10.91 7.70
C LEU A 39 -13.53 -11.52 7.90
N ALA A 40 -12.47 -10.84 7.43
CA ALA A 40 -11.09 -11.25 7.63
C ALA A 40 -10.71 -11.22 9.12
N GLY A 41 -11.06 -10.15 9.83
CA GLY A 41 -10.82 -9.98 11.27
C GLY A 41 -11.55 -10.99 12.11
N ARG A 42 -12.84 -11.22 11.83
CA ARG A 42 -13.62 -12.24 12.54
C ARG A 42 -13.07 -13.66 12.33
N LYS A 43 -12.43 -13.94 11.19
CA LYS A 43 -11.73 -15.22 10.95
C LYS A 43 -10.33 -15.26 11.59
N GLY A 44 -9.61 -14.13 11.61
CA GLY A 44 -8.28 -14.00 12.20
C GLY A 44 -8.27 -14.13 13.74
N TRP A 45 -9.24 -13.52 14.42
CA TRP A 45 -9.37 -13.57 15.89
C TRP A 45 -9.67 -14.99 16.42
N LYS A 46 -10.19 -15.90 15.58
CA LYS A 46 -10.44 -17.29 15.97
C LYS A 46 -9.17 -18.15 16.04
N LYS A 47 -8.03 -17.70 15.49
CA LYS A 47 -6.77 -18.44 15.49
C LYS A 47 -5.78 -17.76 16.44
N GLY A 48 -5.85 -18.16 17.71
CA GLY A 48 -5.06 -17.57 18.79
C GLY A 48 -3.58 -17.94 18.73
N SER A 49 -2.76 -17.08 18.11
CA SER A 49 -1.35 -16.79 18.47
C SER A 49 -0.82 -15.73 17.52
N THR A 50 -0.31 -14.60 18.04
CA THR A 50 0.25 -13.48 17.24
C THR A 50 1.33 -13.96 16.25
N ARG A 51 2.08 -15.01 16.63
CA ARG A 51 3.07 -15.65 15.75
C ARG A 51 2.44 -16.41 14.59
N GLU A 52 1.29 -17.04 14.79
CA GLU A 52 0.61 -17.83 13.77
C GLU A 52 -0.14 -16.93 12.77
N PHE A 53 -0.61 -15.77 13.22
CA PHE A 53 -1.12 -14.71 12.35
C PHE A 53 -0.02 -14.11 11.46
N LEU A 54 1.15 -13.80 12.03
CA LEU A 54 2.28 -13.22 11.29
C LEU A 54 2.98 -14.22 10.35
N THR A 55 2.95 -15.52 10.66
CA THR A 55 3.61 -16.57 9.86
C THR A 55 2.64 -17.37 8.97
N GLY A 56 1.35 -17.03 9.01
CA GLY A 56 0.33 -17.69 8.18
C GLY A 56 0.27 -19.20 8.38
N SER A 57 0.52 -19.71 9.58
CA SER A 57 0.55 -21.15 9.91
C SER A 57 1.54 -22.01 9.09
N ARG A 58 2.49 -21.42 8.33
CA ARG A 58 3.51 -22.09 7.48
C ARG A 58 3.00 -23.15 6.48
N ASN A 59 1.69 -23.39 6.40
CA ASN A 59 1.01 -24.27 5.45
C ASN A 59 0.21 -23.48 4.40
N MET A 60 0.51 -22.19 4.22
CA MET A 60 -0.13 -21.38 3.18
C MET A 60 0.36 -21.83 1.80
N ASN A 61 -0.60 -21.99 0.88
CA ASN A 61 -0.32 -22.29 -0.52
C ASN A 61 0.65 -21.22 -1.08
N PRO A 62 1.78 -21.60 -1.70
CA PRO A 62 2.76 -20.65 -2.24
C PRO A 62 2.14 -19.64 -3.22
N VAL A 63 1.06 -20.02 -3.91
CA VAL A 63 0.30 -19.11 -4.78
C VAL A 63 -0.36 -17.98 -3.98
N ALA A 64 -0.93 -18.28 -2.82
CA ALA A 64 -1.56 -17.27 -1.95
C ALA A 64 -0.52 -16.31 -1.34
N VAL A 65 0.66 -16.83 -0.99
CA VAL A 65 1.79 -16.02 -0.50
C VAL A 65 2.30 -15.08 -1.60
N ALA A 66 2.50 -15.61 -2.81
CA ALA A 66 2.90 -14.81 -3.96
C ALA A 66 1.88 -13.72 -4.29
N LEU A 67 0.58 -14.04 -4.28
CA LEU A 67 -0.49 -13.07 -4.49
C LEU A 67 -0.52 -11.97 -3.42
N SER A 68 -0.28 -12.30 -2.15
CA SER A 68 -0.20 -11.29 -1.08
C SER A 68 1.03 -10.38 -1.25
N LEU A 69 2.17 -10.93 -1.66
CA LEU A 69 3.38 -10.17 -1.98
C LEU A 69 3.14 -9.25 -3.18
N MET A 70 2.51 -9.75 -4.23
CA MET A 70 2.11 -8.96 -5.40
C MET A 70 1.14 -7.84 -5.00
N GLY A 71 0.16 -8.13 -4.13
CA GLY A 71 -0.76 -7.13 -3.61
C GLY A 71 -0.06 -6.00 -2.85
N GLY A 72 1.01 -6.32 -2.10
CA GLY A 72 1.77 -5.32 -1.34
C GLY A 72 2.68 -4.42 -2.19
N VAL A 73 3.08 -4.84 -3.39
CA VAL A 73 3.94 -4.02 -4.27
C VAL A 73 3.16 -3.09 -5.19
N VAL A 74 1.86 -3.33 -5.38
CA VAL A 74 1.01 -2.52 -6.26
C VAL A 74 0.38 -1.39 -5.46
N SER A 75 0.92 -0.18 -5.61
CA SER A 75 0.38 1.05 -5.03
C SER A 75 -0.28 1.93 -6.08
N ALA A 76 -1.46 2.49 -5.75
CA ALA A 76 -2.20 3.40 -6.63
C ALA A 76 -1.38 4.64 -7.06
N ILE A 77 -0.54 5.16 -6.16
CA ILE A 77 0.34 6.31 -6.46
C ILE A 77 1.44 5.93 -7.45
N SER A 78 1.96 4.72 -7.37
CA SER A 78 2.96 4.26 -8.35
C SER A 78 2.32 4.09 -9.72
N VAL A 79 1.07 3.61 -9.80
CA VAL A 79 0.35 3.48 -11.08
C VAL A 79 0.10 4.86 -11.70
N LEU A 80 -0.51 5.79 -10.93
CA LEU A 80 -0.79 7.15 -11.38
C LEU A 80 0.49 7.96 -11.67
N GLY A 81 1.52 7.77 -10.85
CA GLY A 81 2.82 8.40 -11.03
C GLY A 81 3.52 7.91 -12.29
N ASN A 82 3.56 6.60 -12.52
CA ASN A 82 4.21 6.01 -13.69
C ASN A 82 3.47 6.36 -15.00
N SER A 83 2.14 6.51 -14.99
CA SER A 83 1.40 6.99 -16.17
C SER A 83 1.63 8.47 -16.45
N THR A 84 1.70 9.30 -15.40
CA THR A 84 1.97 10.75 -15.53
C THR A 84 3.37 10.98 -16.08
N GLU A 85 4.35 10.26 -15.55
CA GLU A 85 5.74 10.34 -15.97
C GLU A 85 5.92 9.85 -17.42
N MET A 86 5.23 8.77 -17.82
CA MET A 86 5.23 8.30 -19.21
C MET A 86 4.64 9.35 -20.16
N TYR A 87 3.59 10.05 -19.73
CA TYR A 87 2.94 11.10 -20.52
C TYR A 87 3.84 12.34 -20.71
N LEU A 88 4.58 12.73 -19.67
CA LEU A 88 5.42 13.94 -19.68
C LEU A 88 6.83 13.72 -20.23
N HIS A 89 7.45 12.58 -19.93
CA HIS A 89 8.87 12.30 -20.16
C HIS A 89 9.12 11.12 -21.12
N GLY A 90 8.07 10.48 -21.64
CA GLY A 90 8.16 9.43 -22.65
C GLY A 90 8.49 8.04 -22.09
N THR A 91 8.97 7.13 -22.95
CA THR A 91 9.08 5.68 -22.66
C THR A 91 10.29 5.27 -21.82
N GLN A 92 11.02 6.20 -21.22
CA GLN A 92 12.24 5.90 -20.45
C GLN A 92 11.98 5.01 -19.23
N LEU A 93 10.77 5.08 -18.66
CA LEU A 93 10.34 4.25 -17.53
C LEU A 93 10.31 2.74 -17.81
N TRP A 94 10.33 2.31 -19.08
CA TRP A 94 10.40 0.89 -19.43
C TRP A 94 11.67 0.21 -18.89
N MET A 95 12.77 0.95 -18.75
CA MET A 95 14.02 0.44 -18.16
C MET A 95 13.83 0.05 -16.69
N ASN A 96 12.95 0.74 -15.96
CA ASN A 96 12.67 0.46 -14.55
C ASN A 96 11.99 -0.91 -14.36
N LEU A 97 11.07 -1.27 -15.27
CA LEU A 97 10.41 -2.59 -15.26
C LEU A 97 11.42 -3.73 -15.42
N ILE A 98 12.40 -3.56 -16.32
CA ILE A 98 13.48 -4.55 -16.52
C ILE A 98 14.33 -4.68 -15.24
N GLY A 99 14.65 -3.55 -14.59
CA GLY A 99 15.33 -3.53 -13.30
C GLY A 99 14.57 -4.27 -12.20
N CYS A 100 13.25 -4.07 -12.10
CA CYS A 100 12.40 -4.78 -11.15
C CYS A 100 12.36 -6.29 -11.43
N CYS A 101 12.26 -6.71 -12.69
CA CYS A 101 12.33 -8.12 -13.08
C CYS A 101 13.67 -8.74 -12.69
N TRP A 102 14.78 -8.06 -12.95
CA TRP A 102 16.10 -8.56 -12.59
C TRP A 102 16.30 -8.61 -11.06
N GLY A 103 15.85 -7.58 -10.34
CA GLY A 103 15.90 -7.53 -8.88
C GLY A 103 15.11 -8.67 -8.24
N SER A 104 13.91 -8.96 -8.74
CA SER A 104 13.10 -10.07 -8.23
C SER A 104 13.73 -11.44 -8.48
N LEU A 105 14.41 -11.65 -9.63
CA LEU A 105 15.21 -12.85 -9.88
C LEU A 105 16.36 -12.99 -8.88
N ILE A 106 17.13 -11.92 -8.64
CA ILE A 106 18.22 -11.92 -7.66
C ILE A 106 17.68 -12.27 -6.26
N VAL A 107 16.56 -11.67 -5.86
CA VAL A 107 15.93 -11.96 -4.57
C VAL A 107 15.53 -13.43 -4.47
N ALA A 108 14.91 -13.97 -5.52
CA ALA A 108 14.47 -15.36 -5.55
C ALA A 108 15.64 -16.37 -5.47
N PHE A 109 16.77 -16.10 -6.14
CA PHE A 109 17.90 -17.03 -6.21
C PHE A 109 18.94 -16.86 -5.10
N LEU A 110 19.18 -15.64 -4.60
CA LEU A 110 20.24 -15.38 -3.62
C LEU A 110 19.68 -15.12 -2.21
N ILE A 111 18.64 -14.29 -2.10
CA ILE A 111 18.16 -13.81 -0.80
C ILE A 111 17.18 -14.81 -0.18
N LEU A 112 16.29 -15.41 -0.97
CA LEU A 112 15.32 -16.40 -0.51
C LEU A 112 15.97 -17.64 0.14
N PRO A 113 16.97 -18.33 -0.47
CA PRO A 113 17.55 -19.53 0.15
C PRO A 113 18.34 -19.23 1.42
N VAL A 114 18.80 -18.00 1.62
CA VAL A 114 19.51 -17.58 2.83
C VAL A 114 18.54 -17.25 3.96
N LEU A 115 17.39 -16.64 3.65
CA LEU A 115 16.41 -16.23 4.67
C LEU A 115 15.44 -17.34 5.07
N TYR A 116 15.06 -18.21 4.14
CA TYR A 116 14.10 -19.29 4.38
C TYR A 116 14.50 -20.22 5.56
N PRO A 117 15.75 -20.70 5.69
CA PRO A 117 16.13 -21.57 6.82
C PRO A 117 16.28 -20.84 8.15
N LEU A 118 16.37 -19.49 8.15
CA LEU A 118 16.55 -18.69 9.36
C LEU A 118 15.23 -18.44 10.10
N GLU A 119 14.08 -18.76 9.48
CA GLU A 119 12.76 -18.74 10.13
C GLU A 119 12.35 -17.39 10.76
N LEU A 120 12.89 -16.29 10.25
CA LEU A 120 12.70 -14.95 10.80
C LEU A 120 11.34 -14.38 10.43
N ILE A 121 10.72 -13.65 11.38
CA ILE A 121 9.42 -12.99 11.19
C ILE A 121 9.61 -11.59 10.58
N SER A 122 10.82 -11.03 10.68
CA SER A 122 11.15 -9.71 10.15
C SER A 122 12.55 -9.68 9.53
N MET A 123 12.67 -9.01 8.38
CA MET A 123 13.97 -8.73 7.74
C MET A 123 14.94 -7.99 8.68
N TYR A 124 14.45 -7.16 9.60
CA TYR A 124 15.32 -6.45 10.55
C TYR A 124 15.92 -7.37 11.62
N GLU A 125 15.31 -8.53 11.86
CA GLU A 125 15.87 -9.57 12.73
C GLU A 125 17.11 -10.22 12.12
N TYR A 126 17.20 -10.26 10.78
CA TYR A 126 18.41 -10.67 10.08
C TYR A 126 19.60 -9.73 10.37
N LEU A 127 19.35 -8.42 10.42
CA LEU A 127 20.38 -7.44 10.80
C LEU A 127 20.90 -7.69 12.22
N LEU A 128 20.02 -8.09 13.14
CA LEU A 128 20.42 -8.45 14.51
C LEU A 128 21.32 -9.69 14.53
N LEU A 129 20.99 -10.74 13.77
CA LEU A 129 21.80 -11.96 13.72
C LEU A 129 23.17 -11.72 13.07
N ARG A 130 23.24 -10.89 12.03
CA ARG A 130 24.48 -10.62 11.31
C ARG A 130 25.43 -9.68 12.08
N PHE A 131 24.91 -8.61 12.70
CA PHE A 131 25.72 -7.59 13.36
C PHE A 131 25.76 -7.71 14.89
N LYS A 132 24.97 -8.63 15.48
CA LYS A 132 24.79 -8.81 16.93
C LYS A 132 24.44 -7.53 17.70
N SER A 133 23.95 -6.49 17.02
CA SER A 133 23.65 -5.18 17.60
C SER A 133 22.15 -4.88 17.56
N ARG A 134 21.56 -4.73 18.76
CA ARG A 134 20.15 -4.38 18.93
C ARG A 134 19.84 -2.94 18.53
N THR A 135 20.85 -2.07 18.54
CA THR A 135 20.70 -0.66 18.16
C THR A 135 20.47 -0.51 16.67
N LEU A 136 21.20 -1.26 15.83
CA LEU A 136 21.01 -1.24 14.36
C LEU A 136 19.63 -1.75 13.94
N GLN A 137 19.13 -2.82 14.57
CA GLN A 137 17.78 -3.32 14.33
C GLN A 137 16.72 -2.25 14.63
N LYS A 138 16.86 -1.56 15.77
CA LYS A 138 15.95 -0.49 16.17
C LYS A 138 16.01 0.68 15.19
N ILE A 139 17.22 1.13 14.82
CA ILE A 139 17.39 2.23 13.86
C ILE A 139 16.79 1.88 12.50
N GLY A 140 17.04 0.67 11.99
CA GLY A 140 16.47 0.20 10.72
C GLY A 140 14.93 0.15 10.76
N SER A 141 14.37 -0.40 11.83
CA SER A 141 12.91 -0.46 12.01
C SER A 141 12.29 0.93 12.16
N MET A 142 12.94 1.85 12.89
CA MET A 142 12.48 3.22 13.06
C MET A 142 12.53 4.02 11.75
N SER A 143 13.62 3.88 10.98
CA SER A 143 13.77 4.53 9.68
C SER A 143 12.69 4.06 8.70
N GLN A 144 12.38 2.77 8.69
CA GLN A 144 11.30 2.22 7.86
C GLN A 144 9.93 2.72 8.31
N MET A 145 9.67 2.75 9.61
CA MET A 145 8.39 3.21 10.14
C MET A 145 8.15 4.68 9.80
N LEU A 146 9.19 5.51 9.88
CA LEU A 146 9.13 6.91 9.46
C LEU A 146 8.84 7.03 7.95
N ASN A 147 9.56 6.28 7.11
CA ASN A 147 9.36 6.28 5.66
C ASN A 147 7.92 5.88 5.29
N MET A 148 7.43 4.78 5.86
CA MET A 148 6.05 4.32 5.64
C MET A 148 5.00 5.33 6.12
N THR A 149 5.24 6.03 7.23
CA THR A 149 4.31 7.06 7.74
C THR A 149 4.22 8.25 6.79
N MET A 150 5.36 8.73 6.30
CA MET A 150 5.40 9.82 5.31
C MET A 150 4.73 9.40 4.00
N TYR A 151 5.03 8.19 3.53
CA TYR A 151 4.43 7.64 2.32
C TYR A 151 2.91 7.52 2.44
N LEU A 152 2.40 6.92 3.52
CA LEU A 152 0.97 6.72 3.73
C LEU A 152 0.21 8.06 3.90
N GLY A 153 0.84 9.08 4.49
CA GLY A 153 0.27 10.43 4.56
C GLY A 153 0.01 11.03 3.18
N VAL A 154 0.98 10.92 2.26
CA VAL A 154 0.81 11.35 0.87
C VAL A 154 -0.25 10.50 0.17
N CYS A 155 -0.26 9.17 0.42
CA CYS A 155 -1.25 8.27 -0.15
C CYS A 155 -2.68 8.67 0.22
N LEU A 156 -2.90 9.06 1.48
CA LEU A 156 -4.22 9.35 2.02
C LEU A 156 -4.71 10.75 1.63
N TYR A 157 -3.79 11.68 1.36
CA TYR A 157 -4.13 13.04 0.96
C TYR A 157 -4.80 13.10 -0.42
N ALA A 158 -4.30 12.35 -1.41
CA ALA A 158 -4.87 12.33 -2.77
C ALA A 158 -6.37 11.93 -2.83
N PRO A 159 -6.83 10.82 -2.21
CA PRO A 159 -8.25 10.48 -2.18
C PRO A 159 -9.07 11.42 -1.27
N SER A 160 -8.47 12.00 -0.23
CA SER A 160 -9.16 12.96 0.64
C SER A 160 -9.46 14.27 -0.09
N LEU A 161 -8.52 14.74 -0.91
CA LEU A 161 -8.67 15.95 -1.72
C LEU A 161 -9.77 15.79 -2.77
N THR A 162 -9.76 14.65 -3.48
CA THR A 162 -10.79 14.33 -4.48
C THR A 162 -12.16 14.14 -3.83
N LEU A 163 -12.24 13.52 -2.65
CA LEU A 163 -13.49 13.38 -1.91
C LEU A 163 -14.04 14.74 -1.44
N ALA A 164 -13.19 15.64 -0.97
CA ALA A 164 -13.59 16.99 -0.58
C ALA A 164 -14.13 17.81 -1.76
N SER A 165 -13.58 17.65 -2.96
CA SER A 165 -14.09 18.33 -4.16
C SER A 165 -15.47 17.84 -4.64
N VAL A 166 -15.90 16.64 -4.24
CA VAL A 166 -17.19 16.05 -4.70
C VAL A 166 -18.28 16.06 -3.64
N THR A 167 -17.96 16.33 -2.38
CA THR A 167 -18.93 16.34 -1.26
C THR A 167 -19.13 17.71 -0.62
N ASP A 168 -18.40 18.74 -1.07
CA ASP A 168 -18.36 20.09 -0.46
C ASP A 168 -18.06 20.10 1.06
N LEU A 169 -17.55 18.98 1.59
CA LEU A 169 -17.19 18.81 2.99
C LEU A 169 -15.84 19.45 3.30
N SER A 170 -15.62 19.80 4.57
CA SER A 170 -14.32 20.29 5.00
C SER A 170 -13.24 19.22 4.81
N LEU A 171 -12.11 19.61 4.22
CA LEU A 171 -10.99 18.71 3.91
C LEU A 171 -10.51 17.91 5.14
N TRP A 172 -10.53 18.54 6.31
CA TRP A 172 -10.20 17.90 7.60
C TRP A 172 -11.15 16.74 7.96
N ALA A 173 -12.46 16.89 7.69
CA ALA A 173 -13.43 15.83 7.94
C ALA A 173 -13.18 14.62 7.01
N CYS A 174 -12.85 14.87 5.73
CA CYS A 174 -12.52 13.81 4.77
C CYS A 174 -11.26 13.03 5.16
N ILE A 175 -10.19 13.73 5.58
CA ILE A 175 -8.95 13.09 6.04
C ILE A 175 -9.22 12.20 7.26
N CYS A 176 -9.91 12.72 8.27
CA CYS A 176 -10.24 11.95 9.48
C CYS A 176 -11.14 10.75 9.15
N GLY A 177 -12.16 10.93 8.31
CA GLY A 177 -13.07 9.86 7.91
C GLY A 177 -12.37 8.72 7.17
N LEU A 178 -11.58 9.03 6.14
CA LEU A 178 -10.82 8.04 5.39
C LEU A 178 -9.73 7.38 6.26
N GLY A 179 -9.10 8.12 7.16
CA GLY A 179 -8.14 7.57 8.12
C GLY A 179 -8.75 6.55 9.07
N VAL A 180 -9.94 6.83 9.60
CA VAL A 180 -10.68 5.88 10.45
C VAL A 180 -11.11 4.65 9.66
N LEU A 181 -11.67 4.83 8.46
CA LEU A 181 -12.08 3.72 7.59
C LEU A 181 -10.91 2.80 7.23
N CYS A 182 -9.76 3.39 6.86
CA CYS A 182 -8.54 2.64 6.55
C CYS A 182 -8.01 1.89 7.79
N SER A 183 -8.01 2.55 8.96
CA SER A 183 -7.60 1.91 10.21
C SER A 183 -8.49 0.72 10.57
N ILE A 184 -9.81 0.86 10.39
CA ILE A 184 -10.78 -0.23 10.59
C ILE A 184 -10.51 -1.36 9.60
N TYR A 185 -10.28 -1.05 8.33
CA TYR A 185 -10.00 -2.05 7.29
C TYR A 185 -8.73 -2.87 7.58
N ILE A 186 -7.68 -2.25 8.13
CA ILE A 186 -6.42 -2.95 8.45
C ILE A 186 -6.52 -3.71 9.76
N THR A 187 -7.22 -3.16 10.75
CA THR A 187 -7.27 -3.71 12.10
C THR A 187 -8.28 -4.87 12.22
N CYS A 188 -9.37 -4.79 11.47
CA CYS A 188 -10.32 -5.89 11.31
C CYS A 188 -9.82 -6.76 10.16
#